data_AF-A0A7C6FGP0-F1
#
_entry.id   AF-A0A7C6FGP0-F1
#
_cell.length_a   1.000
_cell.length_b   1.000
_cell.length_c   1.000
_cell.angle_alpha   90.00
_cell.angle_beta   90.00
_cell.angle_gamma   90.00
#
_symmetry.space_group_name_H-M   'P 1'
#
loop_
_entity.id
_entity.type
_entity.pdbx_description
1 polymer ?
#
loop_
_entity_poly.entity_id
_entity_poly.type
_entity_poly.pdbx_seq_one_letter_code
_entity_poly.pdbx_strand_id
1 'polypeptide(L)'
;MNKEELIEYFKDNDEIDIYYEYLLGQDVWYFEKVSQESSKVYDDFKRFISRKLNVPFNNISIVGSAKTKYSFSPNKNFSEFHEKSDFDLIIVSSKIFNSLWQAYRNIASSAHLNGYGHIASNIFNNFISIKEDDPNYGNKIIEDWQKTILEFKAELQLTFEITHEINYRIYSDWESVEDYHLKGLRKLKTLIYETN
;
A
#
# COMPACT_ATOMS: atom_id res chain seq x y z
N MET A 1 14.26 -6.25 -15.62
CA MET A 1 14.18 -7.65 -15.20
C MET A 1 12.87 -8.27 -15.72
N ASN A 2 12.92 -9.48 -16.28
CA ASN A 2 11.74 -10.28 -16.66
C ASN A 2 11.27 -11.16 -15.49
N LYS A 3 10.18 -11.92 -15.68
CA LYS A 3 9.59 -12.74 -14.60
C LYS A 3 10.51 -13.88 -14.16
N GLU A 4 11.18 -14.53 -15.11
CA GLU A 4 12.08 -15.66 -14.85
C GLU A 4 13.29 -15.23 -14.03
N GLU A 5 13.93 -14.11 -14.41
CA GLU A 5 15.03 -13.50 -13.67
C GLU A 5 14.63 -13.11 -12.23
N LEU A 6 13.42 -12.55 -12.07
CA LEU A 6 12.88 -12.19 -10.76
C LEU A 6 12.66 -13.42 -9.87
N ILE A 7 12.14 -14.51 -10.44
CA ILE A 7 11.95 -15.77 -9.69
C ILE A 7 13.30 -16.34 -9.24
N GLU A 8 14.32 -16.29 -10.09
CA GLU A 8 15.65 -16.77 -9.73
C GLU A 8 16.27 -15.90 -8.63
N TYR A 9 16.17 -14.57 -8.76
CA TYR A 9 16.56 -13.65 -7.71
C TYR A 9 15.87 -13.97 -6.36
N PHE A 10 14.58 -14.30 -6.38
CA PHE A 10 13.84 -14.68 -5.17
C PHE A 10 14.35 -15.97 -4.52
N LYS A 11 14.89 -16.92 -5.29
CA LYS A 11 15.47 -18.15 -4.75
C LYS A 11 16.83 -17.91 -4.10
N ASP A 12 17.61 -17.00 -4.68
CA ASP A 12 18.99 -16.73 -4.29
C ASP A 12 19.13 -15.75 -3.13
N ASN A 13 18.09 -14.97 -2.82
CA ASN A 13 18.13 -13.92 -1.81
C ASN A 13 17.13 -14.17 -0.67
N ASP A 14 17.47 -13.72 0.53
CA ASP A 14 16.59 -13.79 1.69
C ASP A 14 15.44 -12.78 1.56
N GLU A 15 14.31 -13.04 2.25
CA GLU A 15 13.12 -12.19 2.15
C GLU A 15 13.38 -10.75 2.59
N ILE A 16 14.33 -10.55 3.51
CA ILE A 16 14.71 -9.23 4.00
C ILE A 16 15.44 -8.42 2.94
N ASP A 17 16.32 -9.04 2.14
CA ASP A 17 17.03 -8.36 1.05
C ASP A 17 16.06 -7.99 -0.06
N ILE A 18 15.13 -8.92 -0.40
CA ILE A 18 14.04 -8.66 -1.35
C ILE A 18 13.17 -7.49 -0.86
N TYR A 19 12.86 -7.43 0.43
CA TYR A 19 12.09 -6.33 1.01
C TYR A 19 12.83 -4.98 0.88
N TYR A 20 14.12 -4.92 1.22
CA TYR A 20 14.87 -3.69 1.10
C TYR A 20 15.00 -3.21 -0.35
N GLU A 21 15.33 -4.11 -1.28
CA GLU A 21 15.55 -3.76 -2.68
C GLU A 21 14.23 -3.35 -3.36
N TYR A 22 13.19 -4.18 -3.26
CA TYR A 22 11.98 -4.01 -4.06
C TYR A 22 10.86 -3.25 -3.37
N LEU A 23 10.86 -3.13 -2.04
CA LEU A 23 9.77 -2.48 -1.29
C LEU A 23 10.20 -1.16 -0.63
N LEU A 24 11.45 -1.02 -0.20
CA LEU A 24 11.96 0.24 0.39
C LEU A 24 12.83 1.08 -0.54
N GLY A 25 13.29 0.54 -1.67
CA GLY A 25 14.09 1.28 -2.66
C GLY A 25 13.40 2.54 -3.21
N GLN A 26 14.15 3.38 -3.91
CA GLN A 26 13.62 4.60 -4.55
C GLN A 26 13.05 4.35 -5.95
N ASP A 27 13.35 3.19 -6.53
CA ASP A 27 12.89 2.87 -7.88
C ASP A 27 11.40 2.48 -7.84
N VAL A 28 10.64 3.08 -8.74
CA VAL A 28 9.20 2.85 -8.90
C VAL A 28 8.95 2.66 -10.38
N TRP A 29 8.74 1.41 -10.78
CA TRP A 29 8.55 1.03 -12.17
C TRP A 29 7.44 1.82 -12.87
N TYR A 30 6.34 2.14 -12.16
CA TYR A 30 5.26 2.95 -12.73
C TYR A 30 5.75 4.30 -13.26
N PHE A 31 6.64 4.98 -12.52
CA PHE A 31 7.14 6.30 -12.90
C PHE A 31 8.24 6.26 -13.95
N GLU A 32 8.92 5.12 -14.15
CA GLU A 32 9.87 4.94 -15.27
C GLU A 32 9.18 5.08 -16.63
N LYS A 33 7.88 4.76 -16.70
CA LYS A 33 7.08 4.96 -17.92
C LYS A 33 6.73 6.42 -18.19
N VAL A 34 6.71 7.23 -17.14
CA VAL A 34 6.27 8.64 -17.20
C VAL A 34 7.47 9.56 -17.42
N SER A 35 8.62 9.26 -16.80
CA SER A 35 9.81 10.12 -16.86
C SER A 35 11.11 9.32 -16.75
N GLN A 36 12.15 9.83 -17.43
CA GLN A 36 13.53 9.34 -17.27
C GLN A 36 14.12 9.69 -15.88
N GLU A 37 13.54 10.67 -15.17
CA GLU A 37 13.90 11.04 -13.79
C GLU A 37 12.90 10.43 -12.77
N SER A 38 12.60 9.13 -12.88
CA SER A 38 11.55 8.45 -12.09
C SER A 38 11.71 8.61 -10.56
N SER A 39 12.93 8.59 -10.04
CA SER A 39 13.24 8.79 -8.62
C SER A 39 12.87 10.19 -8.13
N LYS A 40 13.09 11.22 -8.96
CA LYS A 40 12.71 12.60 -8.66
C LYS A 40 11.19 12.77 -8.69
N VAL A 41 10.51 12.15 -9.66
CA VAL A 41 9.04 12.10 -9.68
C VAL A 41 8.51 11.46 -8.39
N TYR A 42 9.16 10.39 -7.93
CA TYR A 42 8.76 9.73 -6.69
C TYR A 42 9.02 10.58 -5.43
N ASP A 43 10.11 11.34 -5.39
CA ASP A 43 10.35 12.32 -4.32
C ASP A 43 9.28 13.44 -4.35
N ASP A 44 8.94 13.97 -5.51
CA ASP A 44 7.89 14.99 -5.61
C ASP A 44 6.51 14.43 -5.23
N PHE A 45 6.24 13.17 -5.58
CA PHE A 45 5.07 12.41 -5.12
C PHE A 45 5.01 12.34 -3.60
N LYS A 46 6.08 11.89 -2.94
CA LYS A 46 6.14 11.82 -1.47
C LYS A 46 6.01 13.21 -0.82
N ARG A 47 6.62 14.25 -1.40
CA ARG A 47 6.48 15.64 -0.91
C ARG A 47 5.04 16.16 -1.01
N PHE A 48 4.36 15.86 -2.12
CA PHE A 48 2.97 16.25 -2.32
C PHE A 48 2.07 15.63 -1.23
N ILE A 49 2.16 14.32 -1.03
CA ILE A 49 1.38 13.59 -0.02
C ILE A 49 1.72 14.09 1.38
N SER A 50 3.02 14.27 1.67
CA SER A 50 3.49 14.74 2.98
C SER A 50 2.84 16.06 3.38
N ARG A 51 2.75 17.01 2.45
CA ARG A 51 2.12 18.32 2.68
C ARG A 51 0.60 18.21 2.82
N LYS A 52 -0.06 17.42 1.96
CA LYS A 52 -1.52 17.29 1.94
C LYS A 52 -2.07 16.56 3.16
N LEU A 53 -1.41 15.49 3.58
CA LEU A 53 -1.86 14.64 4.70
C LEU A 53 -1.15 14.97 6.02
N ASN A 54 -0.20 15.92 6.02
CA ASN A 54 0.63 16.27 7.17
C ASN A 54 1.30 15.04 7.80
N VAL A 55 1.91 14.22 6.95
CA VAL A 55 2.68 13.03 7.33
C VAL A 55 4.16 13.22 6.93
N PRO A 56 5.13 12.70 7.67
CA PRO A 56 6.54 12.81 7.29
C PRO A 56 6.81 12.23 5.90
N PHE A 57 7.71 12.85 5.15
CA PHE A 57 8.11 12.40 3.82
C PHE A 57 8.59 10.94 3.80
N ASN A 58 9.35 10.52 4.80
CA ASN A 58 9.86 9.16 4.96
C ASN A 58 8.81 8.15 5.43
N ASN A 59 7.56 8.57 5.65
CA ASN A 59 6.45 7.71 6.08
C ASN A 59 5.48 7.38 4.95
N ILE A 60 5.93 7.54 3.70
CA ILE A 60 5.12 7.31 2.51
C ILE A 60 5.89 6.34 1.61
N SER A 61 5.26 5.25 1.19
CA SER A 61 5.85 4.35 0.20
C SER A 61 4.83 3.79 -0.78
N ILE A 62 5.24 3.61 -2.04
CA ILE A 62 4.45 2.85 -3.01
C ILE A 62 4.88 1.40 -2.85
N VAL A 63 3.96 0.45 -2.95
CA VAL A 63 4.28 -0.98 -2.94
C VAL A 63 3.52 -1.72 -4.04
N GLY A 64 3.61 -3.04 -4.03
CA GLY A 64 2.91 -3.87 -5.00
C GLY A 64 3.48 -3.73 -6.41
N SER A 65 2.70 -4.19 -7.39
CA SER A 65 3.14 -4.29 -8.78
C SER A 65 3.39 -2.94 -9.45
N ALA A 66 2.82 -1.84 -8.95
CA ALA A 66 3.15 -0.49 -9.44
C ALA A 66 4.61 -0.13 -9.16
N LYS A 67 5.16 -0.59 -8.03
CA LYS A 67 6.57 -0.40 -7.70
C LYS A 67 7.48 -1.37 -8.47
N THR A 68 7.09 -2.64 -8.51
CA THR A 68 8.00 -3.75 -8.88
C THR A 68 7.72 -4.34 -10.25
N LYS A 69 6.79 -3.79 -11.03
CA LYS A 69 6.21 -4.38 -12.26
C LYS A 69 5.38 -5.65 -12.06
N TYR A 70 5.78 -6.54 -11.16
CA TYR A 70 5.13 -7.83 -10.90
C TYR A 70 4.58 -7.91 -9.48
N SER A 71 3.38 -8.47 -9.31
CA SER A 71 2.76 -8.57 -8.00
C SER A 71 3.42 -9.66 -7.14
N PHE A 72 3.88 -9.27 -5.96
CA PHE A 72 4.40 -10.22 -4.95
C PHE A 72 3.32 -10.78 -4.02
N SER A 73 2.04 -10.57 -4.34
CA SER A 73 0.96 -11.27 -3.64
C SER A 73 1.05 -12.77 -3.94
N PRO A 74 1.07 -13.67 -2.92
CA PRO A 74 1.22 -15.12 -3.11
C PRO A 74 0.22 -15.71 -4.10
N ASN A 75 -1.02 -15.21 -4.10
CA ASN A 75 -2.11 -15.73 -4.91
C ASN A 75 -2.12 -15.22 -6.36
N LYS A 76 -1.19 -14.33 -6.74
CA LYS A 76 -1.16 -13.67 -8.05
C LYS A 76 -0.04 -14.19 -8.97
N ASN A 77 0.76 -15.16 -8.54
CA ASN A 77 1.81 -15.81 -9.34
C ASN A 77 2.65 -14.82 -10.20
N PHE A 78 3.17 -13.76 -9.58
CA PHE A 78 3.91 -12.70 -10.27
C PHE A 78 3.15 -12.10 -11.47
N SER A 79 1.84 -11.87 -11.33
CA SER A 79 1.06 -11.18 -12.35
C SER A 79 1.68 -9.81 -12.64
N GLU A 80 1.87 -9.54 -13.93
CA GLU A 80 2.38 -8.25 -14.41
C GLU A 80 1.34 -7.15 -14.17
N PHE A 81 1.83 -5.93 -13.91
CA PHE A 81 1.01 -4.74 -13.78
C PHE A 81 0.32 -4.41 -15.10
N HIS A 82 -1.00 -4.24 -15.03
CA HIS A 82 -1.89 -4.02 -16.16
C HIS A 82 -3.00 -3.04 -15.79
N GLU A 83 -3.85 -2.64 -16.75
CA GLU A 83 -4.89 -1.60 -16.56
C GLU A 83 -5.82 -1.82 -15.35
N LYS A 84 -6.11 -3.08 -14.98
CA LYS A 84 -6.92 -3.44 -13.80
C LYS A 84 -6.12 -3.59 -12.50
N SER A 85 -4.83 -3.24 -12.49
CA SER A 85 -4.00 -3.33 -11.28
C SER A 85 -4.25 -2.13 -10.38
N ASP A 86 -4.23 -2.36 -9.08
CA ASP A 86 -4.32 -1.26 -8.12
C ASP A 86 -2.96 -0.58 -7.93
N PHE A 87 -2.99 0.69 -7.53
CA PHE A 87 -1.84 1.44 -7.08
C PHE A 87 -1.80 1.43 -5.55
N ASP A 88 -1.00 0.54 -4.96
CA ASP A 88 -0.92 0.38 -3.50
C ASP A 88 -0.01 1.46 -2.87
N LEU A 89 -0.59 2.29 -2.00
CA LEU A 89 0.09 3.36 -1.28
C LEU A 89 0.08 3.10 0.23
N ILE A 90 1.28 3.05 0.82
CA ILE A 90 1.52 3.00 2.26
C ILE A 90 1.66 4.40 2.82
N ILE A 91 0.95 4.65 3.92
CA ILE A 91 1.08 5.83 4.75
C ILE A 91 1.31 5.36 6.19
N VAL A 92 2.44 5.74 6.80
CA VAL A 92 2.77 5.38 8.17
C VAL A 92 2.45 6.56 9.09
N SER A 93 1.41 6.42 9.90
CA SER A 93 1.01 7.46 10.84
C SER A 93 0.19 6.87 11.99
N SER A 94 0.85 6.70 13.14
CA SER A 94 0.18 6.27 14.37
C SER A 94 -1.00 7.17 14.75
N LYS A 95 -0.91 8.48 14.47
CA LYS A 95 -2.02 9.43 14.71
C LYS A 95 -3.25 9.09 13.87
N ILE A 96 -3.08 8.94 12.55
CA ILE A 96 -4.19 8.64 11.63
C ILE A 96 -4.73 7.24 11.94
N PHE A 97 -3.84 6.26 12.05
CA PHE A 97 -4.20 4.88 12.41
C PHE A 97 -5.05 4.82 13.67
N ASN A 98 -4.59 5.41 14.78
CA ASN A 98 -5.32 5.38 16.04
C ASN A 98 -6.67 6.10 15.95
N SER A 99 -6.74 7.22 15.23
CA SER A 99 -8.01 7.93 15.02
C SER A 99 -9.04 7.05 14.29
N LEU A 100 -8.63 6.40 13.19
CA LEU A 100 -9.48 5.51 12.41
C LEU A 100 -9.85 4.24 13.19
N TRP A 101 -8.90 3.67 13.92
CA TRP A 101 -9.15 2.50 14.77
C TRP A 101 -10.19 2.79 15.84
N GLN A 102 -10.07 3.92 16.55
CA GLN A 102 -11.07 4.30 17.56
C GLN A 102 -12.43 4.55 16.92
N ALA A 103 -12.49 5.12 15.71
CA ALA A 103 -13.74 5.27 14.98
C ALA A 103 -14.39 3.92 14.66
N TYR A 104 -13.65 2.96 14.12
CA TYR A 104 -14.16 1.60 13.88
C TYR A 104 -14.58 0.88 15.16
N ARG A 105 -13.82 1.03 16.25
CA ARG A 105 -14.18 0.47 17.56
C ARG A 105 -15.51 1.03 18.05
N ASN A 106 -15.71 2.34 17.94
CA ASN A 106 -16.97 2.99 18.32
C ASN A 106 -18.13 2.47 17.47
N ILE A 107 -17.96 2.40 16.15
CA ILE A 107 -18.99 1.88 15.23
C ILE A 107 -19.35 0.44 15.59
N ALA A 108 -18.37 -0.43 15.77
CA ALA A 108 -18.60 -1.83 16.11
C ALA A 108 -19.30 -2.02 17.47
N SER A 109 -19.19 -1.05 18.38
CA SER A 109 -19.90 -1.07 19.67
C SER A 109 -21.37 -0.63 19.57
N SER A 110 -21.72 0.16 18.56
CA SER A 110 -23.05 0.77 18.42
C SER A 110 -23.86 0.26 17.24
N ALA A 111 -23.23 -0.42 16.28
CA ALA A 111 -23.85 -0.86 15.03
C ALA A 111 -23.17 -2.12 14.47
N HIS A 112 -23.85 -2.78 13.53
CA HIS A 112 -23.24 -3.86 12.75
C HIS A 112 -22.21 -3.30 11.75
N LEU A 113 -20.94 -3.64 11.96
CA LEU A 113 -19.86 -3.27 11.05
C LEU A 113 -19.75 -4.28 9.91
N ASN A 114 -20.06 -3.84 8.69
CA ASN A 114 -19.94 -4.68 7.49
C ASN A 114 -18.48 -5.02 7.26
N GLY A 115 -18.19 -6.29 6.96
CA GLY A 115 -16.82 -6.73 6.75
C GLY A 115 -15.96 -6.72 8.02
N TYR A 116 -16.57 -6.78 9.22
CA TYR A 116 -15.87 -6.77 10.51
C TYR A 116 -14.63 -7.68 10.55
N GLY A 117 -14.72 -8.92 10.05
CA GLY A 117 -13.59 -9.85 10.04
C GLY A 117 -12.39 -9.36 9.22
N HIS A 118 -12.63 -8.73 8.07
CA HIS A 118 -11.58 -8.15 7.23
C HIS A 118 -10.97 -6.91 7.88
N ILE A 119 -11.82 -6.00 8.39
CA ILE A 119 -11.38 -4.78 9.08
C ILE A 119 -10.56 -5.14 10.32
N ALA A 120 -11.06 -6.04 11.16
CA ALA A 120 -10.37 -6.52 12.35
C ALA A 120 -9.04 -7.18 11.97
N SER A 121 -9.02 -8.03 10.94
CA SER A 121 -7.78 -8.63 10.44
C SER A 121 -6.74 -7.57 10.07
N ASN A 122 -7.12 -6.52 9.34
CA ASN A 122 -6.20 -5.44 8.99
C ASN A 122 -5.67 -4.71 10.23
N ILE A 123 -6.57 -4.36 11.16
CA ILE A 123 -6.20 -3.73 12.44
C ILE A 123 -5.24 -4.60 13.24
N PHE A 124 -5.43 -5.92 13.28
CA PHE A 124 -4.50 -6.85 13.95
C PHE A 124 -3.15 -6.96 13.24
N ASN A 125 -3.08 -6.64 11.95
CA ASN A 125 -1.81 -6.46 11.23
C ASN A 125 -1.35 -4.98 11.26
N ASN A 126 -1.89 -4.16 12.18
CA ASN A 126 -1.51 -2.77 12.42
C ASN A 126 -1.64 -1.84 11.21
N PHE A 127 -2.60 -2.11 10.32
CA PHE A 127 -2.99 -1.17 9.29
C PHE A 127 -4.49 -1.05 9.12
N ILE A 128 -4.92 0.04 8.51
CA ILE A 128 -6.30 0.29 8.13
C ILE A 128 -6.34 0.64 6.65
N SER A 129 -7.31 0.09 5.94
CA SER A 129 -7.65 0.47 4.58
C SER A 129 -9.07 0.98 4.56
N ILE A 130 -9.27 2.17 4.01
CA ILE A 130 -10.58 2.82 3.88
C ILE A 130 -10.67 3.39 2.47
N LYS A 131 -11.77 3.12 1.80
CA LYS A 131 -12.14 3.73 0.52
C LYS A 131 -13.10 4.89 0.73
N GLU A 132 -13.13 5.80 -0.23
CA GLU A 132 -14.04 6.94 -0.26
C GLU A 132 -15.52 6.55 -0.22
N ASP A 133 -15.87 5.34 -0.67
CA ASP A 133 -17.24 4.82 -0.79
C ASP A 133 -17.61 3.80 0.29
N ASP A 134 -16.68 3.48 1.21
CA ASP A 134 -16.97 2.60 2.35
C ASP A 134 -18.08 3.20 3.23
N PRO A 135 -18.96 2.37 3.85
CA PRO A 135 -19.94 2.88 4.79
C PRO A 135 -19.26 3.61 5.96
N ASN A 136 -19.63 4.88 6.17
CA ASN A 136 -19.10 5.71 7.25
C ASN A 136 -19.88 5.57 8.57
N TYR A 137 -21.08 4.98 8.53
CA TYR A 137 -21.96 4.77 9.68
C TYR A 137 -22.29 6.06 10.46
N GLY A 138 -22.28 7.23 9.81
CA GLY A 138 -22.45 8.53 10.46
C GLY A 138 -21.29 8.93 11.37
N ASN A 139 -20.16 8.23 11.31
CA ASN A 139 -18.98 8.55 12.11
C ASN A 139 -18.17 9.65 11.44
N LYS A 140 -18.18 10.85 12.06
CA LYS A 140 -17.50 12.04 11.55
C LYS A 140 -16.01 11.84 11.25
N ILE A 141 -15.29 11.00 12.00
CA ILE A 141 -13.86 10.74 11.75
C ILE A 141 -13.67 10.00 10.42
N ILE A 142 -14.52 9.00 10.14
CA ILE A 142 -14.47 8.27 8.87
C ILE A 142 -14.89 9.19 7.73
N GLU A 143 -15.98 9.95 7.91
CA GLU A 143 -16.46 10.91 6.89
C GLU A 143 -15.41 11.97 6.54
N ASP A 144 -14.78 12.58 7.53
CA ASP A 144 -13.76 13.61 7.32
C ASP A 144 -12.52 13.01 6.63
N TRP A 145 -12.15 11.78 6.97
CA TRP A 145 -11.06 11.07 6.31
C TRP A 145 -11.39 10.73 4.85
N GLN A 146 -12.60 10.26 4.57
CA GLN A 146 -13.05 9.96 3.20
C GLN A 146 -13.08 11.21 2.33
N LYS A 147 -13.56 12.35 2.84
CA LYS A 147 -13.49 13.65 2.14
C LYS A 147 -12.05 14.05 1.84
N THR A 148 -11.17 13.92 2.83
CA THR A 148 -9.74 14.21 2.69
C THR A 148 -9.14 13.35 1.58
N ILE A 149 -9.39 12.04 1.59
CA ILE A 149 -8.87 11.13 0.57
C ILE A 149 -9.47 11.42 -0.81
N LEU A 150 -10.76 11.73 -0.92
CA LEU A 150 -11.41 11.97 -2.21
C LEU A 150 -10.80 13.18 -2.93
N GLU A 151 -10.66 14.31 -2.23
CA GLU A 151 -10.04 15.52 -2.77
C GLU A 151 -8.57 15.28 -3.12
N PHE A 152 -7.85 14.64 -2.19
CA PHE A 152 -6.45 14.28 -2.35
C PHE A 152 -6.20 13.32 -3.52
N LYS A 153 -7.04 12.29 -3.70
CA LYS A 153 -6.95 11.27 -4.75
C LYS A 153 -7.03 11.92 -6.14
N ALA A 154 -7.99 12.81 -6.35
CA ALA A 154 -8.15 13.50 -7.63
C ALA A 154 -6.91 14.35 -7.99
N GLU A 155 -6.40 15.14 -7.04
CA GLU A 155 -5.20 15.95 -7.26
C GLU A 155 -3.95 15.08 -7.48
N LEU A 156 -3.80 14.00 -6.70
CA LEU A 156 -2.67 13.08 -6.81
C LEU A 156 -2.64 12.38 -8.18
N GLN A 157 -3.79 11.87 -8.63
CA GLN A 157 -3.91 11.20 -9.93
C GLN A 157 -3.60 12.13 -11.09
N LEU A 158 -4.10 13.37 -11.04
CA LEU A 158 -3.84 14.37 -12.06
C LEU A 158 -2.36 14.78 -12.10
N THR A 159 -1.75 15.01 -10.93
CA THR A 159 -0.37 15.53 -10.83
C THR A 159 0.67 14.51 -11.26
N PHE A 160 0.45 13.22 -11.01
CA PHE A 160 1.42 12.14 -11.24
C PHE A 160 1.00 11.15 -12.32
N GLU A 161 -0.01 11.50 -13.12
CA GLU A 161 -0.53 10.68 -14.22
C GLU A 161 -0.90 9.25 -13.78
N ILE A 162 -1.51 9.14 -12.59
CA ILE A 162 -1.96 7.84 -12.05
C ILE A 162 -3.38 7.57 -12.53
N THR A 163 -3.52 6.64 -13.47
CA THR A 163 -4.83 6.26 -14.04
C THR A 163 -5.50 5.10 -13.30
N HIS A 164 -4.84 4.54 -12.30
CA HIS A 164 -5.25 3.34 -11.57
C HIS A 164 -5.94 3.70 -10.26
N GLU A 165 -6.78 2.79 -9.77
CA GLU A 165 -7.41 2.90 -8.45
C GLU A 165 -6.33 2.90 -7.36
N ILE A 166 -6.40 3.85 -6.42
CA ILE A 166 -5.39 3.97 -5.36
C ILE A 166 -5.89 3.29 -4.10
N ASN A 167 -5.16 2.26 -3.66
CA ASN A 167 -5.43 1.55 -2.41
C ASN A 167 -4.54 2.11 -1.31
N TYR A 168 -5.15 2.72 -0.29
CA TYR A 168 -4.44 3.24 0.87
C TYR A 168 -4.31 2.19 1.96
N ARG A 169 -3.09 2.02 2.49
CA ARG A 169 -2.83 1.29 3.74
C ARG A 169 -2.20 2.22 4.74
N ILE A 170 -2.97 2.59 5.75
CA ILE A 170 -2.52 3.45 6.85
C ILE A 170 -1.97 2.54 7.95
N TYR A 171 -0.65 2.44 8.06
CA TYR A 171 0.02 1.66 9.11
C TYR A 171 0.29 2.50 10.36
N SER A 172 0.37 1.86 11.53
CA SER A 172 0.78 2.52 12.77
C SER A 172 2.26 2.89 12.79
N ASP A 173 3.11 2.04 12.23
CA ASP A 173 4.57 2.09 12.26
C ASP A 173 5.20 1.27 11.11
N TRP A 174 6.51 1.44 10.92
CA TRP A 174 7.27 0.76 9.86
C TRP A 174 7.56 -0.72 10.18
N GLU A 175 7.62 -1.10 11.45
CA GLU A 175 7.78 -2.50 11.87
C GLU A 175 6.59 -3.33 11.36
N SER A 176 5.38 -2.80 11.49
CA SER A 176 4.16 -3.42 10.99
C SER A 176 4.11 -3.52 9.46
N VAL A 177 4.71 -2.56 8.74
CA VAL A 177 4.88 -2.64 7.28
C VAL A 177 5.81 -3.79 6.92
N GLU A 178 6.99 -3.83 7.54
CA GLU A 178 8.00 -4.87 7.32
C GLU A 178 7.41 -6.25 7.60
N ASP A 179 6.81 -6.46 8.77
CA ASP A 179 6.21 -7.74 9.17
C ASP A 179 5.16 -8.25 8.18
N TYR A 180 4.25 -7.37 7.76
CA TYR A 180 3.19 -7.72 6.82
C TYR A 180 3.76 -8.17 5.47
N HIS A 181 4.73 -7.41 4.95
CA HIS A 181 5.32 -7.68 3.66
C HIS A 181 6.26 -8.89 3.66
N LEU A 182 7.10 -9.05 4.70
CA LEU A 182 7.94 -10.24 4.87
C LEU A 182 7.10 -11.52 5.00
N LYS A 183 5.98 -11.46 5.74
CA LYS A 183 5.03 -12.59 5.80
C LYS A 183 4.46 -12.94 4.41
N GLY A 184 4.20 -11.94 3.57
CA GLY A 184 3.80 -12.14 2.18
C GLY A 184 4.89 -12.79 1.34
N LEU A 185 6.12 -12.28 1.43
CA LEU A 185 7.29 -12.78 0.70
C LEU A 185 7.61 -14.23 1.08
N ARG A 186 7.60 -14.58 2.37
CA ARG A 186 7.83 -15.96 2.85
C ARG A 186 6.84 -16.94 2.21
N LYS A 187 5.55 -16.58 2.21
CA LYS A 187 4.50 -17.41 1.56
C LYS A 187 4.74 -17.56 0.06
N LEU A 188 5.13 -16.47 -0.61
CA LEU A 188 5.42 -16.49 -2.03
C LEU A 188 6.64 -17.39 -2.33
N LYS A 189 7.72 -17.30 -1.55
CA LYS A 189 8.89 -18.19 -1.69
C LYS A 189 8.52 -19.65 -1.48
N THR A 190 7.71 -19.99 -0.47
CA THR A 190 7.21 -21.36 -0.29
C THR A 190 6.52 -21.88 -1.55
N LEU A 191 5.63 -21.10 -2.16
CA LEU A 191 4.94 -21.50 -3.40
C LEU A 191 5.89 -21.67 -4.59
N ILE A 192 6.94 -20.85 -4.69
CA ILE A 192 7.97 -20.99 -5.74
C ILE A 192 8.70 -22.34 -5.60
N TYR A 193 9.02 -22.76 -4.37
CA TYR A 193 9.67 -24.04 -4.13
C TYR A 193 8.74 -25.25 -4.27
N GLU A 194 7.44 -25.10 -4.02
CA GLU A 194 6.44 -26.18 -4.17
C GLU A 194 6.02 -26.45 -5.64
N THR A 195 6.22 -25.47 -6.53
CA THR A 195 5.82 -25.56 -7.95
C THR A 195 6.96 -26.08 -8.86
N ASN A 196 8.16 -26.32 -8.30
CA ASN A 196 9.32 -26.91 -8.99
C ASN A 196 9.64 -28.30 -8.43
#